data_AF-A0A2A6Z7N0-F1
#
_entry.id   AF-A0A2A6Z7N0-F1
#
_cell.length_a   1.000
_cell.length_b   1.000
_cell.length_c   1.000
_cell.angle_alpha   90.00
_cell.angle_beta   90.00
_cell.angle_gamma   90.00
#
_symmetry.space_group_name_H-M   'P 1'
#
loop_
_entity.id
_entity.type
_entity.pdbx_description
1 polymer ?
#
loop_
_entity_poly.entity_id
_entity_poly.type
_entity_poly.pdbx_seq_one_letter_code
_entity_poly.pdbx_strand_id
1 'polypeptide(L)'
;MNPSSGNKGVNHLAQVLAGQSKKDHDRNSALVLDFGEIMDDYSLQTNTFSIPIPVEDYHVCRQLTLGKTGDILAKTQAVGSPGSGEHEHNVVSKLKDSLGKPCTGSIGVAASAQPDPPDPPQSNAGSGGPEGAHQHHVLIPEKMRRLKPGDRVLVAWVQSEAVVVDIICPAEDLKK
;
A
#
# COMPACT_ATOMS: atom_id res chain seq x y z
N MET A 1 17.62 3.52 -57.50
CA MET A 1 17.62 2.25 -56.75
C MET A 1 16.44 2.29 -55.80
N ASN A 2 15.44 1.43 -55.99
CA ASN A 2 14.25 1.43 -55.14
C ASN A 2 14.39 0.27 -54.12
N PRO A 3 14.46 0.52 -52.81
CA PRO A 3 14.51 -0.55 -51.83
C PRO A 3 13.09 -1.11 -51.63
N SER A 4 12.99 -2.40 -51.34
CA SER A 4 11.75 -3.10 -50.94
C SER A 4 10.79 -3.53 -52.06
N SER A 5 11.20 -4.54 -52.84
CA SER A 5 10.25 -5.60 -53.23
C SER A 5 10.39 -6.74 -52.25
N GLY A 6 9.87 -6.54 -51.03
CA GLY A 6 9.73 -7.61 -50.05
C GLY A 6 8.78 -8.69 -50.59
N ASN A 7 9.25 -9.93 -50.63
CA ASN A 7 8.56 -11.07 -51.20
C ASN A 7 7.14 -11.18 -50.62
N LYS A 8 6.10 -11.02 -51.45
CA LYS A 8 4.68 -11.02 -51.02
C LYS A 8 4.32 -12.24 -50.15
N GLY A 9 4.88 -13.41 -50.46
CA GLY A 9 4.68 -14.64 -49.69
C GLY A 9 5.30 -14.59 -48.29
N VAL A 10 6.49 -13.99 -48.14
CA VAL A 10 7.16 -13.84 -46.83
C VAL A 10 6.42 -12.82 -45.97
N ASN A 11 5.97 -11.72 -46.57
CA ASN A 11 5.13 -10.73 -45.87
C ASN A 11 3.79 -11.33 -45.43
N HIS A 12 3.15 -12.14 -46.28
CA HIS A 12 1.90 -12.81 -45.94
C HIS A 12 2.10 -13.84 -44.81
N LEU A 13 3.15 -14.65 -44.87
CA LEU A 13 3.49 -15.60 -43.81
C LEU A 13 3.78 -14.90 -42.48
N ALA A 14 4.56 -13.81 -42.50
CA ALA A 14 4.82 -13.01 -41.31
C ALA A 14 3.53 -12.44 -40.71
N GLN A 15 2.59 -12.00 -41.56
CA GLN A 15 1.30 -11.48 -41.14
C GLN A 15 0.38 -12.57 -40.57
N VAL A 16 0.40 -13.78 -41.13
CA VAL A 16 -0.32 -14.94 -40.59
C VAL A 16 0.26 -15.38 -39.25
N LEU A 17 1.59 -15.45 -39.12
CA LEU A 17 2.26 -15.78 -37.85
C LEU A 17 1.97 -14.74 -36.76
N ALA A 18 2.05 -13.45 -37.07
CA ALA A 18 1.69 -12.38 -36.15
C ALA A 18 0.20 -12.44 -35.77
N GLY A 19 -0.68 -12.70 -36.74
CA GLY A 19 -2.12 -12.84 -36.52
C GLY A 19 -2.49 -14.06 -35.67
N GLN A 20 -1.81 -15.19 -35.87
CA GLN A 20 -2.00 -16.40 -35.09
C GLN A 20 -1.47 -16.23 -33.66
N SER A 21 -0.25 -15.71 -33.51
CA SER A 21 0.35 -15.43 -32.20
C SER A 21 -0.50 -14.48 -31.37
N LYS A 22 -1.07 -13.44 -31.99
CA LYS A 22 -2.00 -12.51 -31.32
C LYS A 22 -3.29 -13.20 -30.90
N LYS A 23 -3.89 -14.01 -31.77
CA LYS A 23 -5.12 -14.76 -31.45
C LYS A 23 -4.90 -15.77 -30.33
N ASP A 24 -3.77 -16.46 -30.32
CA ASP A 24 -3.44 -17.44 -29.28
C ASP A 24 -3.12 -16.74 -27.95
N HIS A 25 -2.43 -15.60 -27.98
CA HIS A 25 -2.22 -14.75 -26.81
C HIS A 25 -3.54 -14.22 -26.23
N ASP A 26 -4.43 -13.70 -27.08
CA ASP A 26 -5.72 -13.16 -26.65
C ASP A 26 -6.65 -14.28 -26.12
N ARG A 27 -6.62 -15.48 -26.72
CA ARG A 27 -7.43 -16.63 -26.27
C ARG A 27 -6.93 -17.27 -24.98
N ASN A 28 -5.63 -17.24 -24.72
CA ASN A 28 -5.02 -17.73 -23.49
C ASN A 28 -4.77 -16.62 -22.45
N SER A 29 -5.27 -15.40 -22.69
CA SER A 29 -5.20 -14.27 -21.75
C SER A 29 -6.08 -14.42 -20.51
N ALA A 30 -6.57 -15.64 -20.25
CA ALA A 30 -7.27 -15.97 -19.02
C ALA A 30 -6.38 -15.56 -17.84
N LEU A 31 -6.99 -14.93 -16.83
CA LEU A 31 -6.32 -14.66 -15.56
C LEU A 31 -5.79 -15.98 -15.02
N VAL A 32 -4.47 -16.16 -15.02
CA VAL A 32 -3.85 -17.36 -14.45
C VAL A 32 -3.41 -17.01 -13.04
N LEU A 33 -3.95 -17.74 -12.06
CA LEU A 33 -3.47 -17.67 -10.68
C LEU A 33 -2.28 -18.62 -10.52
N ASP A 34 -1.22 -18.13 -9.89
CA ASP A 34 -0.02 -18.86 -9.57
C ASP A 34 0.36 -18.63 -8.11
N PHE A 35 1.25 -19.46 -7.59
CA PHE A 35 1.87 -19.26 -6.29
C PHE A 35 3.32 -18.85 -6.48
N GLY A 36 3.85 -18.10 -5.52
CA GLY A 36 5.25 -17.73 -5.52
C GLY A 36 5.81 -17.46 -4.14
N GLU A 37 7.09 -17.14 -4.11
CA GLU A 37 7.84 -16.74 -2.94
C GLU A 37 8.65 -15.48 -3.26
N ILE A 38 8.69 -14.54 -2.30
CA ILE A 38 9.56 -13.38 -2.39
C ILE A 38 10.95 -13.77 -1.91
N MET A 39 11.95 -13.64 -2.78
CA MET A 39 13.35 -13.97 -2.50
C MET A 39 14.03 -12.87 -1.67
N ASP A 40 15.26 -13.14 -1.22
CA ASP A 40 16.05 -12.21 -0.39
C ASP A 40 16.32 -10.84 -1.03
N ASP A 41 16.47 -10.81 -2.36
CA ASP A 41 16.68 -9.60 -3.15
C ASP A 41 15.35 -8.95 -3.61
N TYR A 42 14.22 -9.39 -3.06
CA TYR A 42 12.86 -9.04 -3.47
C TYR A 42 12.48 -9.47 -4.89
N SER A 43 13.25 -10.35 -5.56
CA SER A 43 12.74 -10.99 -6.76
C SER A 43 11.56 -11.92 -6.44
N LEU A 44 10.63 -12.03 -7.39
CA LEU A 44 9.47 -12.91 -7.29
C LEU A 44 9.78 -14.21 -8.02
N GLN A 45 9.94 -15.31 -7.28
CA GLN A 45 10.01 -16.65 -7.86
C GLN A 45 8.60 -17.23 -7.86
N THR A 46 8.02 -17.45 -9.04
CA THR A 46 6.74 -18.17 -9.14
C THR A 46 6.95 -19.66 -9.33
N ASN A 47 5.93 -20.47 -9.04
CA ASN A 47 6.00 -21.93 -9.21
C ASN A 47 6.01 -22.34 -10.68
N THR A 48 5.30 -21.58 -11.53
CA THR A 48 5.18 -21.90 -12.96
C THR A 48 6.37 -21.37 -13.77
N PHE A 49 7.03 -20.30 -13.31
CA PHE A 49 8.13 -19.65 -14.02
C PHE A 49 9.45 -19.82 -13.25
N SER A 50 10.38 -20.59 -13.83
CA SER A 50 11.62 -20.97 -13.12
C SER A 50 12.66 -19.86 -12.99
N ILE A 51 12.48 -18.73 -13.67
CA ILE A 51 13.41 -17.59 -13.60
C ILE A 51 12.82 -16.55 -12.63
N PRO A 52 13.53 -16.14 -11.57
CA PRO A 52 13.06 -15.08 -10.69
C PRO A 52 12.78 -13.79 -11.47
N ILE A 53 11.63 -13.17 -11.20
CA ILE A 53 11.22 -11.90 -11.79
C ILE A 53 11.80 -10.78 -10.91
N PRO A 54 12.60 -9.84 -11.46
CA PRO A 54 13.17 -8.73 -10.68
C PRO A 54 12.10 -7.86 -10.00
N VAL A 55 12.46 -7.19 -8.91
CA VAL A 55 11.53 -6.34 -8.12
C VAL A 55 10.93 -5.20 -8.93
N GLU A 56 11.66 -4.72 -9.93
CA GLU A 56 11.21 -3.72 -10.89
C GLU A 56 10.18 -4.22 -11.92
N ASP A 57 10.04 -5.54 -12.09
CA ASP A 57 9.31 -6.17 -13.20
C ASP A 57 7.99 -6.84 -12.77
N TYR A 58 7.57 -6.70 -11.51
CA TYR A 58 6.26 -7.12 -11.04
C TYR A 58 5.56 -6.04 -10.22
N HIS A 59 4.24 -6.18 -10.09
CA HIS A 59 3.42 -5.24 -9.34
C HIS A 59 2.87 -5.87 -8.07
N VAL A 60 2.51 -5.04 -7.09
CA VAL A 60 1.93 -5.48 -5.82
C VAL A 60 0.68 -4.67 -5.51
N CYS A 61 -0.33 -5.29 -4.90
CA CYS A 61 -1.47 -4.56 -4.36
C CYS A 61 -1.04 -3.60 -3.25
N ARG A 62 -1.60 -2.38 -3.23
CA ARG A 62 -1.21 -1.29 -2.30
C ARG A 62 -1.16 -1.72 -0.82
N GLN A 63 -2.05 -2.59 -0.39
CA GLN A 63 -2.09 -3.05 1.01
C GLN A 63 -0.79 -3.73 1.45
N LEU A 64 -0.04 -4.31 0.51
CA LEU A 64 1.23 -4.99 0.72
C LEU A 64 2.44 -4.03 0.77
N THR A 65 2.22 -2.71 0.81
CA THR A 65 3.28 -1.69 0.84
C THR A 65 3.21 -0.75 2.04
N LEU A 66 2.29 -0.98 2.99
CA LEU A 66 1.98 -0.03 4.07
C LEU A 66 3.14 0.25 5.04
N GLY A 67 4.04 -0.71 5.28
CA GLY A 67 5.18 -0.55 6.19
C GLY A 67 5.48 -1.81 6.99
N LYS A 68 6.45 -1.76 7.91
CA LYS A 68 6.76 -2.90 8.80
C LYS A 68 5.72 -2.97 9.92
N THR A 69 5.49 -4.17 10.46
CA THR A 69 4.70 -4.34 11.68
C THR A 69 5.27 -3.49 12.80
N GLY A 70 4.42 -2.71 13.47
CA GLY A 70 4.83 -1.77 14.51
C GLY A 70 5.21 -0.38 14.01
N ASP A 71 5.37 -0.15 12.69
CA ASP A 71 5.50 1.21 12.15
C ASP A 71 4.20 1.98 12.39
N ILE A 72 4.28 3.32 12.40
CA ILE A 72 3.11 4.14 12.69
C ILE A 72 2.27 4.32 11.42
N LEU A 73 1.05 3.77 11.44
CA LEU A 73 0.08 3.91 10.37
C LEU A 73 -0.62 5.28 10.41
N ALA A 74 -1.02 5.72 11.60
CA ALA A 74 -1.73 6.99 11.80
C ALA A 74 -1.46 7.59 13.18
N LYS A 75 -1.54 8.92 13.27
CA LYS A 75 -1.34 9.71 14.50
C LYS A 75 -2.48 10.72 14.68
N THR A 76 -2.83 11.01 15.93
CA THR A 76 -3.68 12.16 16.26
C THR A 76 -2.94 13.48 16.07
N GLN A 77 -3.61 14.48 15.49
CA GLN A 77 -2.96 15.73 15.01
C GLN A 77 -2.45 16.67 16.11
N ALA A 78 -2.89 16.54 17.37
CA ALA A 78 -2.47 17.41 18.48
C ALA A 78 -2.27 16.63 19.78
N VAL A 79 -1.39 17.12 20.65
CA VAL A 79 -1.25 16.66 22.04
C VAL A 79 -2.43 17.22 22.82
N GLY A 80 -3.26 16.36 23.39
CA GLY A 80 -4.36 16.81 24.25
C GLY A 80 -3.87 17.48 25.53
N SER A 81 -4.75 18.22 26.20
CA SER A 81 -4.47 18.72 27.55
C SER A 81 -4.77 17.65 28.60
N PRO A 82 -4.06 17.66 29.75
CA PRO A 82 -4.32 16.75 30.85
C PRO A 82 -5.81 16.62 31.23
N GLY A 83 -6.36 15.40 31.21
CA GLY A 83 -7.73 15.08 31.65
C GLY A 83 -8.90 15.47 30.72
N SER A 84 -8.69 16.02 29.52
CA SER A 84 -9.81 16.55 28.71
C SER A 84 -10.40 15.57 27.68
N GLY A 85 -9.60 14.63 27.15
CA GLY A 85 -10.01 13.87 25.96
C GLY A 85 -10.13 14.74 24.70
N GLU A 86 -9.63 15.98 24.73
CA GLU A 86 -9.79 16.96 23.66
C GLU A 86 -8.46 17.24 22.93
N HIS A 87 -8.56 17.55 21.64
CA HIS A 87 -7.50 18.11 20.81
C HIS A 87 -7.68 19.63 20.69
N GLU A 88 -6.66 20.37 20.21
CA GLU A 88 -6.68 21.84 20.22
C GLU A 88 -7.86 22.45 19.44
N HIS A 89 -8.72 23.17 20.15
CA HIS A 89 -9.63 24.18 19.61
C HIS A 89 -9.22 25.53 20.19
N ASN A 90 -9.04 26.56 19.35
CA ASN A 90 -8.66 27.87 19.87
C ASN A 90 -9.90 28.52 20.53
N VAL A 91 -9.77 28.95 21.79
CA VAL A 91 -10.83 29.70 22.49
C VAL A 91 -10.83 31.12 21.95
N VAL A 92 -11.82 31.46 21.14
CA VAL A 92 -11.94 32.83 20.62
C VAL A 92 -12.77 33.63 21.60
N SER A 93 -12.09 34.50 22.34
CA SER A 93 -12.68 35.36 23.38
C SER A 93 -13.58 36.49 22.83
N LYS A 94 -13.83 36.51 21.50
CA LYS A 94 -14.65 37.52 20.83
C LYS A 94 -15.50 36.89 19.72
N LEU A 95 -16.46 36.05 20.12
CA LEU A 95 -17.57 35.69 19.23
C LEU A 95 -18.75 36.63 19.49
N LYS A 96 -19.67 36.74 18.53
CA LYS A 96 -20.95 37.43 18.72
C LYS A 96 -22.08 36.41 18.59
N ASP A 97 -23.06 36.46 19.48
CA ASP A 97 -24.25 35.62 19.39
C ASP A 97 -25.19 36.06 18.26
N SER A 98 -26.29 35.34 18.07
CA SER A 98 -27.31 35.67 17.06
C SER A 98 -28.00 37.02 17.28
N LEU A 99 -27.80 37.65 18.44
CA LEU A 99 -28.29 38.98 18.79
C LEU A 99 -27.16 40.03 18.76
N GLY A 100 -25.97 39.66 18.27
CA GLY A 100 -24.81 40.54 18.12
C GLY A 100 -24.05 40.84 19.41
N LYS A 101 -24.38 40.18 20.54
CA LYS A 101 -23.74 40.41 21.83
C LYS A 101 -22.45 39.59 21.96
N PRO A 102 -21.43 40.08 22.69
CA PRO A 102 -20.21 39.33 22.92
C PRO A 102 -20.49 38.00 23.63
N CYS A 103 -19.96 36.92 23.08
CA CYS A 103 -19.99 35.60 23.70
C CYS A 103 -18.62 34.93 23.55
N THR A 104 -18.37 33.95 24.42
CA THR A 104 -17.15 33.12 24.39
C THR A 104 -17.51 31.76 23.81
N GLY A 105 -16.68 31.24 22.92
CA GLY A 105 -16.86 29.89 22.36
C GLY A 105 -15.59 29.39 21.66
N SER A 106 -15.58 28.11 21.31
CA SER A 106 -14.45 27.45 20.65
C SER A 106 -14.71 27.37 19.15
N ILE A 107 -13.73 27.73 18.31
CA ILE A 107 -13.78 27.44 16.87
C ILE A 107 -12.60 26.53 16.51
N GLY A 108 -12.80 25.59 15.59
CA GLY A 108 -11.71 24.79 15.03
C GLY A 108 -10.77 25.68 14.18
N VAL A 109 -9.45 25.51 14.34
CA VAL A 109 -8.44 26.15 13.48
C VAL A 109 -8.03 25.18 12.38
N ALA A 110 -7.66 25.71 11.21
CA ALA A 110 -7.06 24.90 10.15
C ALA A 110 -5.68 24.40 10.60
N ALA A 111 -5.47 23.08 10.59
CA ALA A 111 -4.24 22.45 11.03
C ALA A 111 -3.01 23.04 10.32
N SER A 112 -1.98 23.43 11.09
CA SER A 112 -0.67 23.76 10.53
C SER A 112 0.08 22.47 10.16
N ALA A 113 0.86 22.49 9.08
CA ALA A 113 1.75 21.39 8.73
C ALA A 113 2.81 21.23 9.84
N GLN A 114 2.70 20.17 10.63
CA GLN A 114 3.61 19.89 11.74
C GLN A 114 4.83 19.11 11.23
N PRO A 115 6.07 19.48 11.63
CA PRO A 115 7.27 18.70 11.29
C PRO A 115 7.21 17.30 11.92
N ASP A 116 7.87 16.33 11.26
CA ASP A 116 7.87 14.93 11.69
C ASP A 116 8.45 14.79 13.12
N PRO A 117 7.73 14.12 14.06
CA PRO A 117 8.25 13.88 15.40
C PRO A 117 9.36 12.82 15.37
N PRO A 118 10.28 12.82 16.36
CA PRO A 118 11.23 11.73 16.55
C PRO A 118 10.51 10.39 16.80
N ASP A 119 11.12 9.31 16.32
CA ASP A 119 10.57 7.95 16.41
C ASP A 119 10.28 7.55 17.87
N PRO A 120 9.08 7.02 18.18
CA PRO A 120 8.75 6.60 19.53
C PRO A 120 9.46 5.29 19.92
N PRO A 121 9.64 5.02 21.22
CA PRO A 121 10.14 3.74 21.70
C PRO A 121 9.20 2.59 21.27
N GLN A 122 9.80 1.56 20.68
CA GLN A 122 9.21 0.56 19.78
C GLN A 122 8.15 -0.41 20.36
N SER A 123 7.46 -0.12 21.47
CA SER A 123 6.63 -1.17 22.08
C SER A 123 5.32 -0.77 22.74
N ASN A 124 4.90 0.50 22.81
CA ASN A 124 3.63 0.84 23.45
C ASN A 124 2.90 1.98 22.76
N ALA A 125 1.61 1.78 22.51
CA ALA A 125 0.66 2.86 22.25
C ALA A 125 0.56 3.74 23.51
N GLY A 126 1.44 4.73 23.61
CA GLY A 126 1.46 5.71 24.70
C GLY A 126 1.95 5.15 26.04
N SER A 127 3.19 5.47 26.43
CA SER A 127 3.58 5.40 27.84
C SER A 127 2.86 6.52 28.59
N GLY A 128 1.98 6.17 29.53
CA GLY A 128 1.24 7.12 30.35
C GLY A 128 2.17 8.00 31.18
N GLY A 129 2.46 9.19 30.66
CA GLY A 129 2.76 10.37 31.47
C GLY A 129 1.50 10.89 32.17
N PRO A 130 1.61 11.92 33.02
CA PRO A 130 0.50 12.47 33.77
C PRO A 130 -0.70 12.75 32.85
N GLU A 131 -1.83 12.24 33.31
CA GLU A 131 -3.10 12.02 32.61
C GLU A 131 -3.47 13.15 31.65
N GLY A 132 -3.26 12.94 30.34
CA GLY A 132 -3.87 13.69 29.22
C GLY A 132 -2.94 14.49 28.30
N ALA A 133 -1.63 14.60 28.56
CA ALA A 133 -0.65 15.02 27.54
C ALA A 133 -0.07 13.81 26.79
N HIS A 134 -0.84 13.23 25.87
CA HIS A 134 -0.39 12.07 25.08
C HIS A 134 -0.93 12.12 23.64
N GLN A 135 -0.21 11.46 22.72
CA GLN A 135 -0.68 11.20 21.36
C GLN A 135 -1.11 9.73 21.27
N HIS A 136 -2.17 9.48 20.51
CA HIS A 136 -2.52 8.12 20.12
C HIS A 136 -1.89 7.80 18.77
N HIS A 137 -1.20 6.67 18.71
CA HIS A 137 -0.67 6.12 17.46
C HIS A 137 -1.41 4.83 17.15
N VAL A 138 -1.80 4.67 15.89
CA VAL A 138 -2.22 3.40 15.33
C VAL A 138 -0.98 2.79 14.69
N LEU A 139 -0.57 1.61 15.17
CA LEU A 139 0.54 0.88 14.60
C LEU A 139 0.07 -0.02 13.45
N ILE A 140 0.94 -0.31 12.50
CA ILE A 140 0.70 -1.31 11.45
C ILE A 140 0.64 -2.69 12.11
N PRO A 141 -0.51 -3.38 12.10
CA PRO A 141 -0.59 -4.76 12.59
C PRO A 141 0.09 -5.73 11.62
N GLU A 142 0.44 -6.92 12.10
CA GLU A 142 1.03 -7.99 11.26
C GLU A 142 0.17 -8.32 10.03
N LYS A 143 -1.15 -8.19 10.12
CA LYS A 143 -2.08 -8.43 9.00
C LYS A 143 -2.05 -7.34 7.91
N MET A 144 -1.37 -6.22 8.14
CA MET A 144 -1.27 -5.08 7.21
C MET A 144 0.18 -4.74 6.85
N ARG A 145 1.15 -5.59 7.23
CA ARG A 145 2.56 -5.31 6.95
C ARG A 145 2.85 -5.41 5.46
N ARG A 146 3.96 -4.77 5.06
CA ARG A 146 4.55 -4.91 3.74
C ARG A 146 5.08 -6.32 3.49
N LEU A 147 5.26 -6.65 2.22
CA LEU A 147 6.00 -7.84 1.79
C LEU A 147 7.43 -7.83 2.32
N LYS A 148 7.91 -9.03 2.67
CA LYS A 148 9.30 -9.28 3.04
C LYS A 148 9.78 -10.60 2.40
N PRO A 149 11.10 -10.81 2.30
CA PRO A 149 11.66 -12.09 1.89
C PRO A 149 11.10 -13.28 2.69
N GLY A 150 10.87 -14.38 2.00
CA GLY A 150 10.25 -15.61 2.52
C GLY A 150 8.72 -15.56 2.59
N ASP A 151 8.07 -14.46 2.21
CA ASP A 151 6.62 -14.43 2.11
C ASP A 151 6.16 -15.31 0.95
N ARG A 152 5.26 -16.25 1.26
CA ARG A 152 4.54 -17.03 0.28
C ARG A 152 3.36 -16.22 -0.24
N VAL A 153 3.18 -16.12 -1.55
CA VAL A 153 2.25 -15.15 -2.14
C VAL A 153 1.33 -15.75 -3.21
N LEU A 154 0.15 -15.17 -3.35
CA LEU A 154 -0.75 -15.40 -4.47
C LEU A 154 -0.42 -14.40 -5.59
N VAL A 155 -0.14 -14.93 -6.77
CA VAL A 155 0.21 -14.14 -7.95
C VAL A 155 -0.90 -14.28 -8.99
N ALA A 156 -1.31 -13.16 -9.57
CA ALA A 156 -2.19 -13.13 -10.72
C ALA A 156 -1.39 -12.70 -11.95
N TRP A 157 -1.42 -13.54 -12.98
CA TRP A 157 -0.88 -13.22 -14.29
C TRP A 157 -1.98 -12.56 -15.13
N VAL A 158 -1.78 -11.29 -15.45
CA VAL A 158 -2.61 -10.53 -16.38
C VAL A 158 -1.81 -10.33 -17.65
N GLN A 159 -2.11 -11.14 -18.67
CA GLN A 159 -1.29 -11.21 -19.89
C GLN A 159 0.17 -11.55 -19.56
N SER A 160 1.09 -10.57 -19.65
CA SER A 160 2.52 -10.74 -19.38
C SER A 160 2.96 -10.11 -18.06
N GLU A 161 2.02 -9.54 -17.29
CA GLU A 161 2.32 -8.88 -16.03
C GLU A 161 2.00 -9.78 -14.85
N ALA A 162 2.98 -9.95 -13.96
CA ALA A 162 2.80 -10.60 -12.68
C ALA A 162 2.36 -9.57 -11.63
N VAL A 163 1.24 -9.83 -10.97
CA VAL A 163 0.71 -8.99 -9.89
C VAL A 163 0.58 -9.83 -8.63
N VAL A 164 1.33 -9.47 -7.59
CA VAL A 164 1.19 -10.05 -6.25
C VAL A 164 -0.07 -9.49 -5.61
N VAL A 165 -1.04 -10.36 -5.38
CA VAL A 165 -2.36 -10.00 -4.88
C VAL A 165 -2.35 -9.94 -3.35
N ASP A 166 -1.87 -11.00 -2.71
CA ASP A 166 -1.86 -11.11 -1.24
C ASP A 166 -0.80 -12.11 -0.74
N ILE A 167 -0.52 -12.04 0.57
CA ILE A 167 0.31 -13.01 1.29
C ILE A 167 -0.54 -14.23 1.68
N ILE A 168 0.00 -15.42 1.47
CA ILE A 168 -0.63 -16.69 1.83
C ILE A 168 -0.19 -17.06 3.23
N CYS A 169 -1.12 -17.01 4.17
CA CYS A 169 -0.91 -17.46 5.53
C CYS A 169 -1.37 -18.91 5.72
N PRO A 170 -0.71 -19.70 6.59
CA PRO A 170 -1.21 -21.00 7.01
C PRO A 170 -2.59 -20.89 7.66
N ALA A 171 -3.48 -21.85 7.39
CA ALA A 171 -4.84 -21.83 7.95
C ALA A 171 -4.86 -22.02 9.48
N GLU A 172 -3.79 -22.57 10.06
CA GLU A 172 -3.60 -22.73 11.50
C GLU A 172 -3.61 -21.39 12.25
N ASP A 173 -3.25 -20.29 11.57
CA ASP A 173 -3.27 -18.94 12.15
C ASP A 173 -4.68 -18.46 12.50
N LEU A 174 -5.74 -19.10 11.96
CA LEU A 174 -7.13 -18.82 12.32
C LEU A 174 -7.49 -19.29 13.74
N LYS A 175 -6.68 -20.14 14.36
CA LYS A 175 -6.94 -20.68 15.71
C LYS A 175 -6.34 -19.83 16.84
N LYS A 176 -5.70 -18.71 16.50
CA LYS A 176 -5.03 -17.81 17.44
C LYS A 176 -6.01 -16.84 18.10
#